data_AF-A0A1J5P3C0-F1
#
_entry.id   AF-A0A1J5P3C0-F1
#
_cell.length_a   1.000
_cell.length_b   1.000
_cell.length_c   1.000
_cell.angle_alpha   90.00
_cell.angle_beta   90.00
_cell.angle_gamma   90.00
#
_symmetry.space_group_name_H-M   'P 1'
#
loop_
_entity.id
_entity.type
_entity.pdbx_description
1 polymer ?
#
loop_
_entity_poly.entity_id
_entity_poly.type
_entity_poly.pdbx_seq_one_letter_code
_entity_poly.pdbx_strand_id
1 'polypeptide(L)'
;MNGTQLQDYEDLSAEMSPLVVNLLPLEQGGAAIFSWLDSSNSAPRRFFESVVGSNNLTSSVIHAVLDNSENFAFAPVWYEAHSEETKAYLFSRIVLLEASIAYSNQSRPDSSAPFLDDWGIGNVCQF
;
A
#
# COMPACT_ATOMS: atom_id res chain seq x y z
N MET A 1 12.45 8.17 -15.53
CA MET A 1 12.35 8.02 -14.06
C MET A 1 12.36 6.54 -13.73
N ASN A 2 13.14 6.10 -12.73
CA ASN A 2 13.12 4.78 -12.07
C ASN A 2 12.59 5.06 -10.66
N GLY A 3 11.36 4.72 -10.24
CA GLY A 3 11.04 3.49 -9.51
C GLY A 3 11.75 3.33 -8.16
N THR A 4 13.03 3.69 -8.14
CA THR A 4 13.99 3.57 -7.05
C THR A 4 14.46 4.95 -6.56
N GLN A 5 13.91 6.03 -7.11
CA GLN A 5 14.31 7.40 -6.81
C GLN A 5 13.13 8.13 -6.16
N LEU A 6 13.39 8.74 -5.00
CA LEU A 6 12.46 9.68 -4.36
C LEU A 6 12.10 10.77 -5.37
N GLN A 7 10.82 11.18 -5.36
CA GLN A 7 10.36 12.30 -6.18
C GLN A 7 11.25 13.52 -5.88
N ASP A 8 11.79 14.14 -6.93
CA ASP A 8 12.47 15.41 -6.81
C ASP A 8 11.41 16.50 -6.59
N TYR A 9 11.26 16.93 -5.34
CA TYR A 9 10.29 17.97 -4.97
C TYR A 9 10.71 19.36 -5.47
N GLU A 10 11.93 19.52 -6.00
CA GLU A 10 12.38 20.75 -6.65
C GLU A 10 11.94 20.82 -8.12
N ASP A 11 11.60 19.66 -8.74
CA ASP A 11 11.03 19.61 -10.09
C ASP A 11 9.51 19.79 -10.07
N LEU A 12 9.09 21.05 -9.98
CA LEU A 12 7.69 21.46 -10.06
C LEU A 12 7.05 21.21 -11.45
N SER A 13 7.83 20.79 -12.44
CA SER A 13 7.33 20.48 -13.79
C SER A 13 6.97 19.00 -13.98
N ALA A 14 7.33 18.15 -13.01
CA ALA A 14 7.00 16.73 -13.06
C ALA A 14 5.48 16.52 -13.00
N GLU A 15 4.95 15.86 -14.03
CA GLU A 15 3.51 15.58 -14.13
C GLU A 15 3.08 14.55 -13.07
N MET A 16 2.18 14.95 -12.18
CA MET A 16 1.56 14.05 -11.22
C MET A 16 0.62 13.09 -11.95
N SER A 17 0.90 11.79 -11.84
CA SER A 17 0.05 10.75 -12.41
C SER A 17 -0.86 10.15 -11.34
N PRO A 18 -2.20 10.30 -11.47
CA PRO A 18 -3.11 9.74 -10.48
C PRO A 18 -3.13 8.22 -10.55
N LEU A 19 -3.22 7.60 -9.38
CA LEU A 19 -3.53 6.19 -9.20
C LEU A 19 -4.82 6.10 -8.39
N VAL A 20 -5.79 5.35 -8.89
CA VAL A 20 -7.02 5.04 -8.17
C VAL A 20 -6.99 3.59 -7.74
N VAL A 21 -7.15 3.37 -6.43
CA VAL A 21 -7.21 2.04 -5.82
C VAL A 21 -8.64 1.80 -5.34
N ASN A 22 -9.28 0.73 -5.81
CA ASN A 22 -10.59 0.28 -5.34
C ASN A 22 -10.43 -1.04 -4.60
N LEU A 23 -11.05 -1.15 -3.43
CA LEU A 23 -11.13 -2.40 -2.67
C LEU A 23 -12.57 -2.87 -2.66
N LEU A 24 -12.80 -4.10 -3.10
CA LEU A 24 -14.12 -4.69 -3.21
C LEU A 24 -14.18 -5.97 -2.37
N PRO A 25 -15.07 -6.06 -1.37
CA PRO A 25 -15.34 -7.33 -0.71
C PRO A 25 -16.04 -8.27 -1.70
N LEU A 26 -15.64 -9.54 -1.71
CA LEU A 26 -16.27 -10.60 -2.49
C LEU A 26 -16.91 -11.61 -1.54
N GLU A 27 -17.74 -12.51 -2.08
CA GLU A 27 -18.31 -13.62 -1.28
C GLU A 27 -17.21 -14.47 -0.63
N GLN A 28 -16.04 -14.56 -1.28
CA GLN A 28 -14.85 -15.24 -0.79
C GLN A 28 -13.64 -14.30 -1.00
N GLY A 29 -13.17 -13.69 0.09
CA GLY A 29 -12.02 -12.78 0.08
C GLY A 29 -12.34 -11.38 -0.43
N GLY A 30 -11.42 -10.80 -1.22
CA GLY A 30 -11.54 -9.44 -1.73
C GLY A 30 -10.76 -9.23 -3.02
N ALA A 31 -11.08 -8.14 -3.72
CA ALA A 31 -10.37 -7.68 -4.89
C ALA A 31 -9.80 -6.27 -4.66
N ALA A 32 -8.55 -6.07 -5.06
CA ALA A 32 -7.91 -4.76 -5.12
C ALA A 32 -7.66 -4.40 -6.58
N ILE A 33 -8.25 -3.31 -7.04
CA ILE A 33 -8.14 -2.82 -8.42
C ILE A 33 -7.30 -1.55 -8.42
N PHE A 34 -6.16 -1.61 -9.09
CA PHE A 34 -5.27 -0.48 -9.31
C PHE A 34 -5.50 0.03 -10.72
N SER A 35 -5.84 1.31 -10.87
CA SER A 35 -6.21 1.91 -12.15
C SER A 35 -5.52 3.26 -12.34
N TRP A 36 -5.01 3.50 -13.55
CA TRP A 36 -4.34 4.72 -13.96
C TRP A 36 -4.61 4.96 -15.45
N LEU A 37 -4.29 6.16 -15.95
CA LEU A 37 -4.48 6.49 -17.37
C LEU A 37 -3.34 5.90 -18.21
N ASP A 38 -3.62 5.51 -19.46
CA ASP A 38 -2.56 5.04 -20.37
C ASP A 38 -1.50 6.10 -20.66
N SER A 39 -1.87 7.38 -20.52
CA SER A 39 -0.96 8.52 -20.63
C SER A 39 -0.17 8.80 -19.36
N SER A 40 -0.49 8.13 -18.24
CA SER A 40 0.24 8.31 -16.99
C SER A 40 1.70 7.90 -17.14
N ASN A 41 2.56 8.57 -16.38
CA ASN A 41 3.96 8.20 -16.30
C ASN A 41 4.13 6.79 -15.66
N SER A 42 5.36 6.31 -15.55
CA SER A 42 5.63 4.95 -15.03
C SER A 42 5.33 4.73 -13.54
N ALA A 43 4.99 5.76 -12.76
CA ALA A 43 4.89 5.66 -11.31
C ALA A 43 3.73 4.75 -10.83
N PRO A 44 2.48 4.88 -11.33
CA PRO A 44 1.38 4.00 -10.93
C PRO A 44 1.67 2.52 -11.21
N ARG A 45 2.23 2.23 -12.39
CA ARG A 45 2.64 0.87 -12.77
C ARG A 45 3.68 0.30 -11.82
N ARG A 46 4.69 1.08 -11.44
CA ARG A 46 5.73 0.60 -10.53
C ARG A 46 5.25 0.43 -9.10
N PHE A 47 4.34 1.30 -8.67
CA PHE A 47 3.67 1.13 -7.39
C PHE A 47 2.90 -0.20 -7.38
N PHE A 48 2.11 -0.47 -8.43
CA PHE A 48 1.45 -1.76 -8.61
C PHE A 48 2.44 -2.94 -8.59
N GLU A 49 3.52 -2.87 -9.37
CA GLU A 49 4.58 -3.90 -9.41
C GLU A 49 5.21 -4.15 -8.03
N SER A 50 5.31 -3.12 -7.19
CA SER A 50 5.81 -3.26 -5.82
C SER A 50 4.85 -4.02 -4.91
N VAL A 51 3.54 -3.76 -5.04
CA VAL A 51 2.48 -4.45 -4.28
C VAL A 51 2.39 -5.92 -4.66
N VAL A 52 2.39 -6.22 -5.97
CA VAL A 52 2.28 -7.62 -6.45
C VAL A 52 3.56 -8.43 -6.25
N GLY A 53 4.70 -7.76 -6.06
CA GLY A 53 6.00 -8.39 -5.81
C GLY A 53 6.25 -8.77 -4.36
N SER A 54 5.23 -8.69 -3.49
CA SER A 54 5.34 -9.00 -2.06
C SER A 54 5.06 -10.47 -1.75
N ASN A 55 5.59 -10.95 -0.62
CA ASN A 55 5.35 -12.30 -0.11
C ASN A 55 3.88 -12.53 0.30
N ASN A 56 3.18 -11.48 0.72
CA ASN A 56 1.76 -11.54 1.06
C ASN A 56 1.02 -10.38 0.40
N LEU A 57 0.20 -10.71 -0.60
CA LEU A 57 -0.52 -9.72 -1.42
C LEU A 57 -1.55 -8.95 -0.59
N THR A 58 -2.29 -9.66 0.25
CA THR A 58 -3.33 -9.09 1.10
C THR A 58 -2.78 -8.01 2.03
N SER A 59 -1.76 -8.36 2.82
CA SER A 59 -1.09 -7.43 3.73
C SER A 59 -0.49 -6.25 2.97
N SER A 60 0.06 -6.46 1.78
CA SER A 60 0.63 -5.40 0.96
C SER A 60 -0.41 -4.42 0.43
N VAL A 61 -1.59 -4.91 0.05
CA VAL A 61 -2.73 -4.05 -0.28
C VAL A 61 -3.15 -3.24 0.94
N ILE A 62 -3.25 -3.87 2.13
CA ILE A 62 -3.62 -3.17 3.36
C ILE A 62 -2.59 -2.07 3.68
N HIS A 63 -1.29 -2.36 3.59
CA HIS A 63 -0.25 -1.34 3.77
C HIS A 63 -0.33 -0.21 2.76
N ALA A 64 -0.52 -0.53 1.47
CA ALA A 64 -0.69 0.47 0.43
C ALA A 64 -1.86 1.41 0.72
N VAL A 65 -2.96 0.89 1.24
CA VAL A 65 -4.15 1.67 1.62
C VAL A 65 -3.88 2.51 2.86
N LEU A 66 -3.21 1.95 3.87
CA LEU A 66 -2.81 2.66 5.09
C LEU A 66 -1.86 3.84 4.82
N ASP A 67 -0.96 3.71 3.85
CA ASP A 67 0.01 4.77 3.54
C ASP A 67 -0.55 5.89 2.68
N ASN A 68 -1.63 5.61 1.93
CA ASN A 68 -2.14 6.52 0.89
C ASN A 68 -3.58 6.97 1.16
N SER A 69 -4.11 6.72 2.36
CA SER A 69 -5.43 7.21 2.78
C SER A 69 -5.29 8.18 3.96
N GLU A 70 -6.18 9.16 4.03
CA GLU A 70 -6.18 10.13 5.13
C GLU A 70 -7.18 9.78 6.25
N ASN A 71 -8.19 8.97 5.92
CA ASN A 71 -9.28 8.63 6.84
C ASN A 71 -9.43 7.12 6.96
N PHE A 72 -9.51 6.64 8.20
CA PHE A 72 -9.51 5.21 8.50
C PHE A 72 -10.68 4.84 9.42
N ALA A 73 -11.30 3.72 9.10
CA ALA A 73 -12.17 2.99 9.99
C ALA A 73 -11.91 1.49 9.80
N PHE A 74 -11.71 0.77 10.91
CA PHE A 74 -11.52 -0.68 10.87
C PHE A 74 -12.75 -1.38 11.40
N ALA A 75 -12.99 -2.60 10.90
CA ALA A 75 -13.92 -3.51 11.54
C ALA A 75 -13.40 -3.83 12.95
N PRO A 76 -14.17 -3.61 14.03
CA PRO A 76 -13.70 -3.83 15.40
C PRO A 76 -13.20 -5.26 15.62
N VAL A 77 -13.88 -6.25 15.05
CA VAL A 77 -13.51 -7.66 15.16
C VAL A 77 -12.12 -7.93 14.57
N TRP A 78 -11.81 -7.32 13.42
CA TRP A 78 -10.49 -7.46 12.80
C TRP A 78 -9.42 -6.76 13.63
N TYR A 79 -9.66 -5.51 14.04
CA TYR A 79 -8.68 -4.74 14.81
C TYR A 79 -8.37 -5.39 16.16
N GLU A 80 -9.37 -5.88 16.88
CA GLU A 80 -9.19 -6.51 18.20
C GLU A 80 -8.55 -7.91 18.13
N ALA A 81 -8.57 -8.58 16.99
CA ALA A 81 -7.90 -9.86 16.80
C ALA A 81 -6.36 -9.75 16.74
N HIS A 82 -5.83 -8.53 16.55
CA HIS A 82 -4.40 -8.29 16.46
C HIS A 82 -3.72 -8.21 17.83
N SER A 83 -2.42 -8.51 17.87
CA SER A 83 -1.59 -8.26 19.06
C SER A 83 -1.47 -6.75 19.34
N GLU A 84 -1.19 -6.39 20.59
CA GLU A 84 -0.96 -4.98 20.96
C GLU A 84 0.20 -4.33 20.19
N GLU A 85 1.24 -5.11 19.85
CA GLU A 85 2.34 -4.65 18.99
C GLU A 85 1.85 -4.29 17.58
N THR A 86 0.96 -5.10 17.01
CA THR A 86 0.42 -4.83 15.67
C THR A 86 -0.58 -3.68 15.69
N LYS A 87 -1.38 -3.54 16.75
CA LYS A 87 -2.24 -2.37 16.97
C LYS A 87 -1.42 -1.08 17.07
N ALA A 88 -0.31 -1.10 17.81
CA ALA A 88 0.62 0.03 17.90
C ALA A 88 1.25 0.38 16.54
N TYR A 89 1.60 -0.64 15.74
CA TYR A 89 2.06 -0.46 14.36
C TYR A 89 0.98 0.17 13.47
N LEU A 90 -0.26 -0.34 13.49
CA LEU A 90 -1.36 0.22 12.70
C LEU A 90 -1.60 1.69 13.07
N PHE A 91 -1.58 2.00 14.37
CA PHE A 91 -1.72 3.36 14.87
C PHE A 91 -0.58 4.28 14.40
N SER A 92 0.67 3.81 14.41
CA SER A 92 1.81 4.61 13.94
C SER A 92 1.71 4.97 12.46
N ARG A 93 1.09 4.11 11.65
CA ARG A 93 0.83 4.37 10.22
C ARG A 93 -0.26 5.41 9.99
N ILE A 94 -1.30 5.39 10.82
CA ILE A 94 -2.44 6.32 10.71
C ILE A 94 -2.07 7.72 11.19
N VAL A 95 -1.30 7.82 12.27
CA VAL A 95 -1.01 9.11 12.92
C VAL A 95 0.07 9.92 12.17
N LEU A 96 0.66 9.38 11.09
CA LEU A 96 1.60 10.08 10.20
C LEU A 96 2.74 10.80 10.95
N LEU A 97 3.15 10.32 12.13
CA LEU A 97 4.15 11.01 12.95
C LEU A 97 5.56 10.99 12.32
N GLU A 98 5.90 9.98 11.50
CA GLU A 98 7.28 9.78 11.02
C GLU A 98 7.40 9.12 9.62
N ALA A 99 6.43 9.31 8.72
CA ALA A 99 6.59 8.83 7.34
C ALA A 99 7.79 9.49 6.61
N SER A 100 8.38 10.55 7.16
CA SER A 100 9.50 11.29 6.58
C SER A 100 10.91 10.73 6.85
N ILE A 101 11.11 9.83 7.81
CA ILE A 101 12.48 9.44 8.23
C ILE A 101 12.77 7.95 8.10
N ALA A 102 11.81 7.05 8.34
CA ALA A 102 12.08 5.61 8.38
C ALA A 102 12.27 4.96 6.99
N TYR A 103 11.61 5.47 5.96
CA TYR A 103 11.58 4.85 4.62
C TYR A 103 12.80 5.15 3.73
N SER A 104 13.66 6.10 4.10
CA SER A 104 14.85 6.41 3.30
C SER A 104 15.98 5.39 3.46
N ASN A 105 15.95 4.58 4.54
CA ASN A 105 17.11 3.77 4.96
C ASN A 105 16.84 2.27 5.14
N GLN A 106 15.63 1.75 4.89
CA GLN A 106 15.33 0.33 5.11
C GLN A 106 14.87 -0.41 3.87
N SER A 107 15.25 -1.69 3.83
CA SER A 107 14.76 -2.70 2.88
C SER A 107 13.24 -2.69 2.80
N ARG A 108 12.77 -3.10 1.63
CA ARG A 108 11.39 -3.32 1.23
C ARG A 108 10.43 -3.59 2.43
N PRO A 109 9.38 -2.75 2.64
CA PRO A 109 8.53 -2.78 3.83
C PRO A 109 7.93 -4.16 4.16
N ASP A 110 7.74 -5.01 3.16
CA ASP A 110 7.25 -6.38 3.24
C ASP A 110 8.13 -7.33 4.06
N SER A 111 9.41 -7.00 4.29
CA SER A 111 10.31 -7.84 5.10
C SER A 111 10.33 -7.51 6.60
N SER A 112 9.89 -6.30 6.97
CA SER A 112 9.91 -5.80 8.36
C SER A 112 8.51 -5.47 8.89
N ALA A 113 7.52 -5.32 8.03
CA ALA A 113 6.14 -5.10 8.42
C ALA A 113 5.51 -6.37 9.02
N PRO A 114 4.62 -6.22 10.01
CA PRO A 114 3.84 -7.34 10.52
C PRO A 114 2.90 -7.86 9.44
N PHE A 115 2.62 -9.15 9.50
CA PHE A 115 1.49 -9.74 8.78
C PHE A 115 0.19 -9.13 9.29
N LEU A 116 -0.68 -8.69 8.38
CA LEU A 116 -1.96 -8.05 8.73
C LEU A 116 -3.16 -8.92 8.39
N ASP A 117 -3.16 -9.57 7.23
CA ASP A 117 -4.25 -10.46 6.85
C ASP A 117 -3.87 -11.33 5.64
N ASP A 118 -4.71 -12.32 5.34
CA ASP A 118 -4.64 -13.16 4.16
C ASP A 118 -6.03 -13.53 3.62
N TRP A 119 -6.40 -12.96 2.47
CA TRP A 119 -7.63 -13.29 1.74
C TRP A 119 -7.55 -14.63 0.98
N GLY A 120 -6.42 -15.34 1.06
CA GLY A 120 -6.17 -16.63 0.42
C GLY A 120 -5.29 -16.52 -0.83
N ILE A 121 -5.46 -17.46 -1.76
CA ILE A 121 -4.62 -17.54 -2.98
C ILE A 121 -4.89 -16.31 -3.86
N GLY A 122 -3.93 -15.39 -3.91
CA GLY A 122 -4.03 -14.20 -4.74
C GLY A 122 -3.88 -14.52 -6.23
N ASN A 123 -4.82 -14.04 -7.03
CA ASN A 123 -4.77 -14.09 -8.49
C ASN A 123 -4.50 -12.68 -9.02
N VAL A 124 -3.36 -12.49 -9.67
CA VAL A 124 -2.99 -11.19 -10.27
C VAL A 124 -3.37 -11.20 -11.74
N CYS A 125 -4.29 -10.32 -12.14
CA CYS A 125 -4.69 -10.13 -13.53
C CYS A 125 -4.30 -8.72 -14.00
N GLN A 126 -3.70 -8.62 -15.18
CA GLN A 126 -3.46 -7.35 -15.87
C GLN A 126 -4.36 -7.30 -17.11
N PHE A 127 -5.06 -6.19 -17.30
CA PHE A 127 -5.99 -5.97 -18.41
C PHE A 127 -5.49 -4.82 -19.28
#